data_AF-A0A382LW60-F1
#
_entry.id   AF-A0A382LW60-F1
#
_cell.length_a   1.000
_cell.length_b   1.000
_cell.length_c   1.000
_cell.angle_alpha   90.00
_cell.angle_beta   90.00
_cell.angle_gamma   90.00
#
_symmetry.space_group_name_H-M   'P 1'
#
loop_
_entity.id
_entity.type
_entity.pdbx_description
1 polymer ?
#
loop_
_entity_poly.entity_id
_entity_poly.type
_entity_poly.pdbx_seq_one_letter_code
_entity_poly.pdbx_strand_id
1 'polypeptide(L)'
;WLIIPLIEFEPSQAKNLEFLIRDWSIYNSSVLLMLLGIAVIGSSGMLSLTSAYRVGSPPVIAPFEYIILIFAIGNGFFFFSEIPDIYSILGMLLIIGSGLFIFTREGTKKESVALKTSLRT
;
A
#
# COMPACT_ATOMS: atom_id res chain seq x y z
N TRP A 1 -13.68 -38.18 -1.23
CA TRP A 1 -14.75 -38.81 -0.42
C TRP A 1 -14.26 -39.66 0.74
N LEU A 2 -13.00 -40.13 0.80
CA LEU A 2 -12.48 -40.95 1.92
C LEU A 2 -11.75 -40.18 3.04
N ILE A 3 -11.52 -38.86 2.91
CA ILE A 3 -10.71 -38.06 3.86
C ILE A 3 -11.56 -37.23 4.84
N ILE A 4 -12.80 -36.91 4.45
CA ILE A 4 -13.73 -36.08 5.24
C ILE A 4 -14.03 -36.66 6.64
N PRO A 5 -14.18 -38.00 6.85
CA PRO A 5 -14.50 -38.53 8.19
C PRO A 5 -13.31 -38.54 9.16
N LEU A 6 -12.08 -38.20 8.72
CA LEU A 6 -10.89 -38.10 9.60
C LEU A 6 -10.66 -36.70 10.16
N ILE A 7 -11.47 -35.71 9.74
CA ILE A 7 -11.43 -34.34 10.26
C ILE A 7 -12.54 -34.24 11.31
N GLU A 8 -12.20 -34.52 12.57
CA GLU A 8 -13.06 -34.17 13.70
C GLU A 8 -13.07 -32.64 13.82
N PHE A 9 -14.12 -32.00 13.32
CA PHE A 9 -14.30 -30.55 13.47
C PHE A 9 -14.60 -30.25 14.95
N GLU A 10 -13.63 -29.66 15.66
CA GLU A 10 -13.91 -29.06 16.96
C GLU A 10 -15.02 -28.00 16.80
N PRO A 11 -16.05 -27.96 17.68
CA PRO A 11 -17.15 -27.00 17.61
C PRO A 11 -16.70 -25.53 17.63
N SER A 12 -15.48 -25.26 18.12
CA SER A 12 -14.82 -23.94 18.13
C SER A 12 -14.50 -23.44 16.71
N GLN A 13 -14.11 -24.33 15.79
CA GLN A 13 -13.73 -24.00 14.41
C GLN A 13 -14.94 -23.76 13.51
N ALA A 14 -16.11 -24.33 13.86
CA ALA A 14 -17.36 -24.14 13.13
C ALA A 14 -17.79 -22.66 13.03
N LYS A 15 -17.41 -21.84 14.01
CA LYS A 15 -17.71 -20.39 14.02
C LYS A 15 -16.92 -19.61 12.97
N ASN A 16 -15.72 -20.07 12.60
CA ASN A 16 -14.90 -19.44 11.55
C ASN A 16 -15.42 -19.79 10.15
N LEU A 17 -16.05 -20.95 9.99
CA LEU A 17 -16.71 -21.34 8.73
C LEU A 17 -17.91 -20.45 8.40
N GLU A 18 -18.59 -19.92 9.42
CA GLU A 18 -19.69 -18.97 9.27
C GLU A 18 -19.26 -17.70 8.53
N PHE A 19 -18.00 -17.26 8.70
CA PHE A 19 -17.45 -16.13 7.93
C PHE A 19 -17.33 -16.44 6.44
N LEU A 20 -16.93 -17.66 6.07
CA LEU A 20 -16.72 -18.06 4.67
C LEU A 20 -18.03 -18.21 3.90
N ILE A 21 -19.09 -18.61 4.59
CA ILE A 21 -20.42 -18.89 4.01
C ILE A 21 -21.35 -17.66 4.15
N ARG A 22 -20.87 -16.60 4.81
CA ARG A 22 -21.64 -15.37 5.02
C ARG A 22 -21.98 -14.71 3.69
N ASP A 23 -23.26 -14.38 3.51
CA ASP A 23 -23.71 -13.64 2.33
C ASP A 23 -23.05 -12.25 2.24
N TRP A 24 -22.56 -11.94 1.05
CA TRP A 24 -21.96 -10.64 0.74
C TRP A 24 -23.04 -9.54 0.79
N SER A 25 -23.04 -8.77 1.88
CA SER A 25 -24.10 -7.79 2.19
C SER A 25 -23.69 -6.36 1.81
N ILE A 26 -23.90 -6.00 0.54
CA ILE A 26 -23.64 -4.63 0.01
C ILE A 26 -24.76 -3.65 0.37
N TYR A 27 -25.95 -4.16 0.71
CA TYR A 27 -27.15 -3.36 0.93
C TYR A 27 -27.11 -2.47 2.19
N ASN A 28 -26.02 -2.51 2.96
CA ASN A 28 -25.82 -1.61 4.10
C ASN A 28 -25.34 -0.23 3.60
N SER A 29 -26.16 0.80 3.79
CA SER A 29 -25.87 2.17 3.35
C SER A 29 -24.56 2.72 3.91
N SER A 30 -24.19 2.39 5.15
CA SER A 30 -22.93 2.82 5.77
C SER A 30 -21.72 2.17 5.09
N VAL A 31 -21.81 0.89 4.75
CA VAL A 31 -20.74 0.18 4.02
C VAL A 31 -20.56 0.77 2.63
N LEU A 32 -21.66 1.08 1.94
CA LEU A 32 -21.60 1.71 0.62
C LEU A 32 -20.92 3.09 0.67
N LEU A 33 -21.22 3.90 1.68
CA LEU A 33 -20.57 5.21 1.88
C LEU A 33 -19.07 5.07 2.17
N MET A 34 -18.68 4.10 3.00
CA MET A 34 -17.26 3.82 3.28
C MET A 34 -16.52 3.36 2.01
N LEU A 35 -17.12 2.47 1.22
CA LEU A 35 -16.56 2.02 -0.05
C LEU A 35 -16.39 3.15 -1.06
N LEU A 36 -17.39 4.04 -1.18
CA LEU A 36 -17.29 5.24 -2.00
C LEU A 36 -16.17 6.17 -1.52
N GLY A 37 -16.04 6.36 -0.20
CA GLY A 37 -14.94 7.13 0.39
C GLY A 37 -13.57 6.56 0.02
N ILE A 38 -13.39 5.24 0.18
CA ILE A 38 -12.16 4.54 -0.21
C ILE A 38 -11.88 4.71 -1.71
N ALA A 39 -12.89 4.54 -2.56
CA ALA A 39 -12.76 4.66 -4.01
C ALA A 39 -12.32 6.06 -4.43
N VAL A 40 -12.93 7.11 -3.87
CA VAL A 40 -12.61 8.51 -4.19
C VAL A 40 -11.20 8.87 -3.71
N ILE A 41 -10.87 8.54 -2.47
CA ILE A 41 -9.55 8.86 -1.89
C ILE A 41 -8.44 8.07 -2.60
N GLY A 42 -8.62 6.76 -2.78
CA GLY A 42 -7.65 5.91 -3.48
C GLY A 42 -7.43 6.35 -4.93
N SER A 43 -8.51 6.62 -5.67
CA SER A 43 -8.42 7.06 -7.06
C SER A 43 -7.78 8.45 -7.20
N SER A 44 -8.17 9.41 -6.35
CA SER A 44 -7.57 10.75 -6.37
C SER A 44 -6.08 10.73 -6.02
N GLY A 45 -5.69 9.91 -5.05
CA GLY A 45 -4.28 9.65 -4.72
C GLY A 45 -3.51 9.07 -5.90
N MET A 46 -4.05 8.04 -6.55
CA MET A 46 -3.41 7.40 -7.71
C MET A 46 -3.30 8.34 -8.92
N LEU A 47 -4.32 9.14 -9.19
CA LEU A 47 -4.28 10.17 -10.25
C LEU A 47 -3.24 11.25 -9.96
N SER A 48 -3.11 11.66 -8.70
CA SER A 48 -2.10 12.63 -8.27
C SER A 48 -0.69 12.06 -8.42
N LEU A 49 -0.48 10.81 -7.99
CA LEU A 49 0.80 10.11 -8.12
C LEU A 49 1.19 9.92 -9.59
N THR A 50 0.24 9.47 -10.42
CA THR A 50 0.44 9.32 -11.87
C THR A 50 0.78 10.67 -12.52
N SER A 51 0.12 11.76 -12.09
CA SER A 51 0.41 13.10 -12.58
C SER A 51 1.80 13.58 -12.16
N ALA A 52 2.25 13.24 -10.95
CA ALA A 52 3.61 13.54 -10.49
C ALA A 52 4.66 12.85 -11.37
N TYR A 53 4.47 11.55 -11.67
CA TYR A 53 5.38 10.80 -12.56
C TYR A 53 5.38 11.29 -14.01
N ARG A 54 4.31 11.97 -14.44
CA ARG A 54 4.27 12.58 -15.77
C ARG A 54 5.17 13.82 -15.89
N VAL A 55 5.41 14.53 -14.80
CA VAL A 55 6.14 15.82 -14.80
C VAL A 55 7.49 15.78 -14.10
N GLY A 56 7.69 14.86 -13.14
CA GLY A 56 8.93 14.71 -12.39
C GLY A 56 9.73 13.49 -12.81
N SER A 57 11.03 13.50 -12.52
CA SER A 57 11.88 12.33 -12.74
C SER A 57 11.58 11.23 -11.70
N PRO A 58 11.53 9.95 -12.10
CA PRO A 58 11.23 8.85 -11.18
C PRO A 58 12.08 8.79 -9.90
N PRO A 59 13.41 9.05 -9.93
CA PRO A 59 14.25 9.03 -8.73
C PRO A 59 13.88 10.10 -7.69
N VAL A 60 13.23 11.18 -8.12
CA VAL A 60 12.76 12.25 -7.22
C VAL A 60 11.45 11.86 -6.55
N ILE A 61 10.60 11.11 -7.24
CA ILE A 61 9.24 10.79 -6.77
C ILE A 61 9.25 9.54 -5.88
N ALA A 62 10.07 8.54 -6.19
CA ALA A 62 10.13 7.27 -5.47
C ALA A 62 10.30 7.40 -3.94
N PRO A 63 11.15 8.30 -3.39
CA PRO A 63 11.26 8.47 -1.94
C PRO A 63 9.98 8.93 -1.25
N PHE A 64 9.11 9.66 -1.96
CA PHE A 64 7.83 10.10 -1.39
C PHE A 64 6.86 8.95 -1.17
N GLU A 65 6.95 7.87 -1.95
CA GLU A 65 6.10 6.69 -1.79
C GLU A 65 6.42 5.92 -0.51
N TYR A 66 7.62 6.08 0.06
CA TYR A 66 7.99 5.42 1.30
C TYR A 66 7.20 5.89 2.52
N ILE A 67 6.45 6.99 2.41
CA ILE A 67 5.47 7.38 3.44
C ILE A 67 4.45 6.26 3.71
N ILE A 68 4.16 5.42 2.70
CA ILE A 68 3.26 4.26 2.83
C ILE A 68 3.79 3.28 3.89
N LEU A 69 5.11 3.14 4.06
CA LEU A 69 5.69 2.29 5.11
C LEU A 69 5.33 2.79 6.51
N ILE A 70 5.39 4.11 6.73
CA ILE A 70 5.02 4.72 8.01
C ILE A 70 3.53 4.51 8.28
N PHE A 71 2.69 4.72 7.26
CA PHE A 71 1.26 4.42 7.38
C PHE A 71 1.00 2.93 7.61
N ALA A 72 1.74 2.02 6.98
CA ALA A 72 1.57 0.58 7.17
C ALA A 72 1.83 0.17 8.63
N ILE A 73 2.92 0.65 9.24
CA ILE A 73 3.20 0.42 10.66
C ILE A 73 2.09 1.03 11.53
N GLY A 74 1.70 2.28 11.25
CA GLY A 74 0.68 2.97 12.04
C GLY A 74 -0.68 2.26 11.99
N ASN A 75 -1.09 1.79 10.80
CA ASN A 75 -2.32 1.02 10.63
C ASN A 75 -2.20 -0.38 11.25
N GLY A 76 -1.06 -1.06 11.11
CA GLY A 76 -0.78 -2.34 11.76
C GLY A 76 -0.94 -2.26 13.28
N PHE A 77 -0.34 -1.25 13.88
CA PHE A 77 -0.47 -1.01 15.31
C PHE A 77 -1.91 -0.63 15.71
N PHE A 78 -2.54 0.30 15.00
CA PHE A 78 -3.85 0.83 15.41
C PHE A 78 -5.01 -0.15 15.23
N PHE A 79 -5.02 -0.91 14.13
CA PHE A 79 -6.13 -1.82 13.81
C PHE A 79 -5.88 -3.26 14.23
N PHE A 80 -4.62 -3.71 14.22
CA PHE A 80 -4.26 -5.11 14.44
C PHE A 80 -3.44 -5.32 15.70
N SER A 81 -3.09 -4.26 16.44
CA SER A 81 -2.17 -4.31 17.60
C SER A 81 -0.85 -5.02 17.27
N GLU A 82 -0.43 -4.95 16.01
CA GLU A 82 0.76 -5.62 15.51
C GLU A 82 1.95 -4.65 15.60
N ILE A 83 3.02 -5.10 16.23
CA ILE A 83 4.27 -4.35 16.36
C ILE A 83 5.25 -4.92 15.33
N PRO A 84 5.85 -4.09 14.46
CA PRO A 84 6.79 -4.56 13.45
C PRO A 84 7.99 -5.24 14.12
N ASP A 85 8.38 -6.39 13.58
CA ASP A 85 9.53 -7.14 14.05
C ASP A 85 10.86 -6.51 13.60
N ILE A 86 11.96 -7.03 14.14
CA ILE A 86 13.30 -6.51 13.83
C ILE A 86 13.61 -6.61 12.33
N TYR A 87 13.13 -7.66 11.65
CA TYR A 87 13.35 -7.86 10.22
C TYR A 87 12.56 -6.87 9.37
N SER A 88 11.32 -6.55 9.75
CA SER A 88 10.49 -5.52 9.10
C SER A 88 11.16 -4.16 9.23
N ILE A 89 11.66 -3.81 10.42
CA ILE A 89 12.37 -2.54 10.64
C ILE A 89 13.63 -2.46 9.78
N LEU A 90 14.44 -3.53 9.73
CA LEU A 90 15.63 -3.58 8.89
C LEU A 90 15.29 -3.45 7.40
N GLY A 91 14.23 -4.11 6.93
CA GLY A 91 13.75 -4.00 5.56
C GLY A 91 13.31 -2.57 5.22
N MET A 92 12.54 -1.93 6.10
CA MET A 92 12.11 -0.54 5.91
C MET A 92 13.28 0.44 5.87
N LEU A 93 14.27 0.28 6.77
CA LEU A 93 15.48 1.09 6.76
C LEU A 93 16.28 0.91 5.47
N LEU A 94 16.34 -0.31 4.94
CA LEU A 94 17.02 -0.60 3.68
C LEU A 94 16.32 0.06 2.49
N ILE A 95 14.98 -0.02 2.42
CA ILE A 95 14.19 0.64 1.36
C ILE A 95 14.41 2.15 1.42
N ILE A 96 14.20 2.77 2.59
CA ILE A 96 14.33 4.22 2.78
C ILE A 96 15.77 4.68 2.49
N GLY A 97 16.76 3.97 3.03
CA GLY A 97 18.17 4.29 2.84
C GLY A 97 18.62 4.18 1.39
N SER A 98 18.20 3.14 0.68
CA SER A 98 18.55 2.96 -0.75
C SER A 98 17.94 4.05 -1.64
N GLY A 99 16.68 4.41 -1.43
CA GLY A 99 16.06 5.48 -2.21
C GLY A 99 16.61 6.87 -1.89
N LEU A 100 16.92 7.17 -0.63
CA LEU A 100 17.62 8.41 -0.25
C LEU A 100 19.02 8.48 -0.87
N PHE A 101 19.73 7.36 -0.92
CA PHE A 101 21.04 7.29 -1.58
C PHE A 101 20.93 7.57 -3.09
N ILE A 102 19.95 6.99 -3.76
CA ILE A 102 19.70 7.26 -5.19
C ILE A 102 19.33 8.74 -5.39
N PHE A 103 18.41 9.26 -4.59
CA PHE A 103 17.96 10.65 -4.65
C PHE A 103 19.13 11.65 -4.53
N THR A 104 19.98 11.46 -3.53
CA THR A 104 21.17 12.31 -3.31
C THR A 104 22.21 12.16 -4.42
N ARG A 105 22.40 10.94 -4.95
CA ARG A 105 23.31 10.68 -6.07
C ARG A 105 22.84 11.35 -7.36
N GLU A 106 21.53 11.27 -7.66
CA GLU A 106 20.91 11.90 -8.83
C GLU A 106 20.99 13.43 -8.71
N GLY A 107 20.72 14.00 -7.53
CA GLY A 107 20.82 15.45 -7.29
C GLY A 107 22.25 16.01 -7.42
N THR A 108 23.26 15.18 -7.16
CA THR A 108 24.68 15.54 -7.32
C THR A 108 25.11 15.53 -8.80
N LYS A 109 24.49 14.68 -9.62
CA LYS A 109 24.62 14.74 -11.08
C LYS A 109 23.68 15.80 -11.63
N LYS A 110 24.10 17.08 -11.59
CA LYS A 110 23.45 18.23 -12.27
C LYS A 110 23.45 18.08 -13.81
N GLU A 111 23.05 16.95 -14.37
CA GLU A 111 22.59 16.97 -15.75
C GLU A 111 21.21 17.64 -15.73
N SER A 112 21.15 18.79 -16.39
CA SER A 112 19.95 19.59 -16.55
C SER A 112 18.97 18.85 -17.44
N VAL A 113 18.20 17.93 -16.88
CA VAL A 113 17.23 17.11 -17.62
C VAL A 113 16.03 17.94 -18.13
N ALA A 114 15.80 19.17 -17.63
CA ALA A 114 14.53 19.88 -17.87
C ALA A 114 14.62 21.27 -18.55
N LEU A 115 15.52 21.47 -19.51
CA LEU A 115 15.33 22.50 -20.57
C LEU A 115 15.64 21.96 -21.97
N LYS A 116 15.41 20.67 -22.22
CA LYS A 116 15.54 20.07 -23.56
C LYS A 116 14.28 19.40 -24.08
N THR A 117 13.11 19.69 -23.49
CA THR A 117 11.84 19.57 -24.21
C THR A 117 11.65 20.86 -24.99
N SER A 118 12.04 20.82 -26.26
CA SER A 118 11.41 21.69 -27.26
C SER A 118 9.91 21.47 -27.13
N LEU A 119 9.18 22.53 -26.77
CA LEU A 119 7.75 22.63 -27.02
C LEU A 119 7.57 22.43 -28.53
N ARG A 120 7.34 21.18 -28.95
CA ARG A 120 6.84 20.91 -30.28
C ARG A 120 5.35 21.18 -30.22
N THR A 121 5.02 22.38 -30.71
CA THR A 121 3.72 22.85 -31.17
C THR A 121 2.96 21.78 -31.94
#